data_AF-A0A903V2T5-F1
#
_entry.id   AF-A0A903V2T5-F1
#
_cell.length_a   1.000
_cell.length_b   1.000
_cell.length_c   1.000
_cell.angle_alpha   90.00
_cell.angle_beta   90.00
_cell.angle_gamma   90.00
#
_symmetry.space_group_name_H-M   'P 1'
#
loop_
_entity.id
_entity.type
_entity.pdbx_description
1 polymer ?
#
loop_
_entity_poly.entity_id
_entity_poly.type
_entity_poly.pdbx_seq_one_letter_code
_entity_poly.pdbx_strand_id
1 'polypeptide(L)'
;MDKTEKKSASKCITESCRNYGITTRPHASNGLWLASLLFMSQAVNVWNRDNHSVTLNYKRSTIVILLGIGVILALCHLVPFLRHSVVFYLLTTVIATGTAMFPIFGQPTVQVLFKFILSDTDRMLVIALYMTLLIVTSVFVVWQINRQISANTTTRKMFHIIMVLVYLPGLWSQCTLLFLASGLMLGLLLMLEAARIIQLKPLYPSLDMAVRCFIDEKDAGPVALTPIYLLVGCSLPMWLHPMPCDLTDSAGLNLLKLLAGVLSVGIGDTMASVCGYLIGKHKWPGTSKSVEGTLASVVGQAGLVFLLYRLSFIHLNTLRAATAGAAIILNAIVEAKTNQVDNLVLPLVTYIVLGTA
;
A
#
# COMPACT_ATOMS: atom_id res chain seq x y z
N MET A 1 -39.46 -26.23 -7.36
CA MET A 1 -37.98 -26.34 -7.20
C MET A 1 -37.41 -24.96 -7.35
N ASP A 2 -37.22 -24.29 -6.22
CA ASP A 2 -36.70 -22.94 -6.13
C ASP A 2 -35.17 -22.97 -6.31
N LYS A 3 -34.68 -22.43 -7.44
CA LYS A 3 -33.24 -22.27 -7.67
C LYS A 3 -32.84 -20.98 -6.96
N THR A 4 -32.38 -21.11 -5.71
CA THR A 4 -31.64 -20.07 -5.01
C THR A 4 -30.37 -19.78 -5.80
N GLU A 5 -30.43 -18.78 -6.68
CA GLU A 5 -29.30 -18.31 -7.46
C GLU A 5 -28.27 -17.77 -6.45
N LYS A 6 -27.19 -18.52 -6.21
CA LYS A 6 -26.05 -18.07 -5.39
C LYS A 6 -25.51 -16.79 -6.03
N LYS A 7 -25.95 -15.63 -5.55
CA LYS A 7 -25.37 -14.33 -5.94
C LYS A 7 -23.89 -14.37 -5.54
N SER A 8 -23.02 -14.25 -6.54
CA SER A 8 -21.59 -14.01 -6.32
C SER A 8 -21.41 -12.82 -5.38
N ALA A 9 -20.43 -12.89 -4.46
CA ALA A 9 -20.12 -11.81 -3.52
C ALA A 9 -19.98 -10.44 -4.21
N SER A 10 -19.48 -10.43 -5.45
CA SER A 10 -19.39 -9.22 -6.28
C SER A 10 -20.75 -8.60 -6.62
N LYS A 11 -21.77 -9.43 -6.93
CA LYS A 11 -23.14 -8.96 -7.21
C LYS A 11 -23.78 -8.40 -5.93
N CYS A 12 -23.55 -9.03 -4.78
CA CYS A 12 -24.07 -8.57 -3.49
C CYS A 12 -23.50 -7.20 -3.09
N ILE A 13 -22.19 -6.99 -3.28
CA ILE A 13 -21.54 -5.69 -3.01
C ILE A 13 -22.11 -4.59 -3.92
N THR A 14 -22.25 -4.88 -5.22
CA THR A 14 -22.77 -3.91 -6.21
C THR A 14 -24.20 -3.48 -5.88
N GLU A 15 -25.03 -4.44 -5.48
CA GLU A 15 -26.43 -4.21 -5.09
C GLU A 15 -26.55 -3.46 -3.76
N SER A 16 -25.68 -3.78 -2.78
CA SER A 16 -25.59 -3.01 -1.53
C SER A 16 -25.18 -1.57 -1.80
N CYS A 17 -24.19 -1.32 -2.66
CA CYS A 17 -23.77 0.04 -3.04
C CYS A 17 -24.90 0.83 -3.71
N ARG A 18 -25.68 0.16 -4.59
CA ARG A 18 -26.85 0.76 -5.24
C ARG A 18 -27.93 1.17 -4.22
N ASN A 19 -28.15 0.37 -3.17
CA ASN A 19 -29.11 0.67 -2.10
C ASN A 19 -28.71 1.90 -1.25
N TYR A 20 -27.44 2.32 -1.28
CA TYR A 20 -26.95 3.55 -0.64
C TYR A 20 -26.82 4.73 -1.61
N GLY A 21 -27.37 4.63 -2.83
CA GLY A 21 -27.27 5.68 -3.84
C GLY A 21 -25.87 5.85 -4.44
N ILE A 22 -24.98 4.88 -4.24
CA ILE A 22 -23.61 4.93 -4.76
C ILE A 22 -23.63 4.42 -6.19
N THR A 23 -23.35 5.31 -7.14
CA THR A 23 -23.29 4.98 -8.57
C THR A 23 -21.99 4.24 -8.86
N THR A 24 -22.10 3.00 -9.35
CA THR A 24 -20.95 2.18 -9.78
C THR A 24 -20.78 2.33 -11.29
N ARG A 25 -19.57 2.63 -11.78
CA ARG A 25 -19.31 2.64 -13.23
C ARG A 25 -19.03 1.22 -13.74
N PRO A 26 -19.40 0.89 -14.99
CA PRO A 26 -19.18 -0.45 -15.54
C PRO A 26 -17.69 -0.83 -15.57
N HIS A 27 -17.37 -2.09 -15.23
CA HIS A 27 -16.03 -2.71 -15.21
C HIS A 27 -15.07 -2.34 -14.06
N ALA A 28 -15.55 -1.72 -12.97
CA ALA A 28 -14.72 -1.48 -11.79
C ALA A 28 -14.31 -2.79 -11.09
N SER A 29 -13.03 -2.92 -10.70
CA SER A 29 -12.57 -4.02 -9.85
C SER A 29 -13.25 -3.95 -8.48
N ASN A 30 -13.73 -5.09 -7.98
CA ASN A 30 -14.38 -5.19 -6.68
C ASN A 30 -13.38 -5.26 -5.50
N GLY A 31 -12.07 -5.25 -5.76
CA GLY A 31 -11.01 -5.25 -4.74
C GLY A 31 -10.95 -6.50 -3.86
N LEU A 32 -11.85 -7.48 -4.02
CA LEU A 32 -11.97 -8.65 -3.14
C LEU A 32 -10.71 -9.53 -3.12
N TRP A 33 -9.99 -9.58 -4.24
CA TRP A 33 -8.75 -10.33 -4.36
C TRP A 33 -7.60 -9.74 -3.51
N LEU A 34 -7.68 -8.44 -3.18
CA LEU A 34 -6.71 -7.79 -2.31
C LEU A 34 -6.80 -8.37 -0.89
N ALA A 35 -8.01 -8.64 -0.39
CA ALA A 35 -8.21 -9.21 0.93
C ALA A 35 -7.57 -10.60 1.07
N SER A 36 -7.68 -11.44 0.03
CA SER A 36 -7.01 -12.75 -0.02
C SER A 36 -5.49 -12.62 -0.12
N LEU A 37 -4.98 -11.71 -0.94
CA LEU A 37 -3.53 -11.46 -1.07
C LEU A 37 -2.91 -11.01 0.26
N LEU A 38 -3.60 -10.12 0.99
CA LEU A 38 -3.18 -9.61 2.29
C LEU A 38 -3.13 -10.73 3.33
N PHE A 39 -4.18 -11.52 3.45
CA PHE A 39 -4.24 -12.62 4.42
C PHE A 39 -3.16 -13.68 4.13
N MET A 40 -2.95 -14.02 2.85
CA MET A 40 -1.91 -14.96 2.43
C MET A 40 -0.51 -14.43 2.73
N SER A 41 -0.23 -13.15 2.48
CA SER A 41 1.08 -12.55 2.76
C SER A 41 1.43 -12.59 4.25
N GLN A 42 0.46 -12.30 5.12
CA GLN A 42 0.64 -12.35 6.57
C GLN A 42 0.77 -13.80 7.07
N ALA A 43 0.03 -14.75 6.49
CA ALA A 43 0.13 -16.16 6.84
C ALA A 43 1.53 -16.73 6.52
N VAL A 44 2.09 -16.40 5.36
CA VAL A 44 3.46 -16.79 4.96
C VAL A 44 4.49 -16.28 5.97
N ASN A 45 4.35 -15.03 6.40
CA ASN A 45 5.28 -14.38 7.33
C ASN A 45 5.20 -14.89 8.78
N VAL A 46 4.08 -15.51 9.17
CA VAL A 46 3.88 -16.14 10.50
C VAL A 46 4.32 -17.58 10.52
N TRP A 47 4.07 -18.28 9.41
CA TRP A 47 4.38 -19.70 9.30
C TRP A 47 5.88 -19.96 9.34
N ASN A 48 6.68 -19.06 8.74
CA ASN A 48 8.12 -19.10 8.91
C ASN A 48 8.48 -18.63 10.33
N ARG A 49 8.71 -19.61 11.20
CA ARG A 49 9.16 -19.43 12.58
C ARG A 49 10.53 -18.74 12.61
N ASP A 50 10.55 -17.48 13.02
CA ASP A 50 11.77 -16.84 13.49
C ASP A 50 12.03 -17.27 14.94
N ASN A 51 13.28 -17.64 15.25
CA ASN A 51 13.71 -17.97 16.62
C ASN A 51 13.98 -16.73 17.50
N HIS A 52 13.80 -15.52 16.97
CA HIS A 52 14.02 -14.26 17.69
C HIS A 52 12.72 -13.71 18.29
N SER A 53 12.68 -13.59 19.63
CA SER A 53 11.48 -13.21 20.39
C SER A 53 10.94 -11.80 20.06
N VAL A 54 11.83 -10.83 19.79
CA VAL A 54 11.45 -9.44 19.47
C VAL A 54 10.79 -9.36 18.09
N THR A 55 11.34 -10.07 17.10
CA THR A 55 10.82 -10.18 15.72
C THR A 55 9.37 -10.69 15.70
N LEU A 56 9.10 -11.65 16.58
CA LEU A 56 7.80 -12.31 16.67
C LEU A 56 6.72 -11.45 17.34
N ASN A 57 7.09 -10.55 18.26
CA ASN A 57 6.16 -9.71 19.01
C ASN A 57 5.40 -8.72 18.12
N TYR A 58 6.09 -7.99 17.24
CA TYR A 58 5.43 -6.99 16.38
C TYR A 58 4.74 -7.61 15.17
N LYS A 59 5.25 -8.74 14.63
CA LYS A 59 4.53 -9.51 13.59
C LYS A 59 3.16 -9.92 14.12
N ARG A 60 3.11 -10.51 15.33
CA ARG A 60 1.85 -10.84 16.02
C ARG A 60 0.99 -9.62 16.33
N SER A 61 1.59 -8.52 16.77
CA SER A 61 0.86 -7.26 17.03
C SER A 61 0.15 -6.76 15.77
N THR A 62 0.83 -6.77 14.63
CA THR A 62 0.29 -6.36 13.33
C THR A 62 -0.92 -7.22 12.95
N ILE A 63 -0.82 -8.54 13.12
CA ILE A 63 -1.89 -9.49 12.80
C ILE A 63 -3.10 -9.31 13.70
N VAL A 64 -2.89 -9.18 15.01
CA VAL A 64 -3.98 -8.97 15.98
C VAL A 64 -4.77 -7.71 15.62
N ILE A 65 -4.08 -6.62 15.28
CA ILE A 65 -4.71 -5.36 14.91
C ILE A 65 -5.46 -5.50 13.58
N LEU A 66 -4.84 -6.10 12.56
CA LEU A 66 -5.48 -6.33 11.25
C LEU A 66 -6.69 -7.27 11.35
N LEU A 67 -6.63 -8.29 12.21
CA LEU A 67 -7.77 -9.18 12.50
C LEU A 67 -8.91 -8.41 13.16
N GLY A 68 -8.61 -7.54 14.12
CA GLY A 68 -9.62 -6.68 14.74
C GLY A 68 -10.33 -5.80 13.72
N ILE A 69 -9.56 -5.17 12.82
CA ILE A 69 -10.12 -4.36 11.72
C ILE A 69 -10.95 -5.25 10.77
N GLY A 70 -10.44 -6.42 10.41
CA GLY A 70 -11.17 -7.40 9.59
C GLY A 70 -12.50 -7.82 10.21
N VAL A 71 -12.56 -8.01 11.53
CA VAL A 71 -13.80 -8.29 12.28
C VAL A 71 -14.77 -7.12 12.19
N ILE A 72 -14.31 -5.88 12.39
CA ILE A 72 -15.18 -4.69 12.25
C ILE A 72 -15.79 -4.64 10.85
N LEU A 73 -14.96 -4.77 9.81
CA LEU A 73 -15.41 -4.72 8.41
C LEU A 73 -16.38 -5.85 8.08
N ALA A 74 -16.10 -7.08 8.52
CA ALA A 74 -16.97 -8.23 8.30
C ALA A 74 -18.31 -8.06 9.01
N LEU A 75 -18.31 -7.60 10.27
CA LEU A 75 -19.53 -7.35 11.03
C LEU A 75 -20.37 -6.23 10.39
N CYS A 76 -19.75 -5.12 9.97
CA CYS A 76 -20.45 -4.06 9.24
C CYS A 76 -20.99 -4.54 7.89
N HIS A 77 -20.31 -5.47 7.21
CA HIS A 77 -20.81 -6.08 5.98
C HIS A 77 -22.05 -6.94 6.24
N LEU A 78 -22.00 -7.81 7.25
CA LEU A 78 -23.04 -8.79 7.57
C LEU A 78 -24.26 -8.18 8.28
N VAL A 79 -24.07 -7.15 9.10
CA VAL A 79 -25.11 -6.59 9.97
C VAL A 79 -25.30 -5.09 9.67
N PRO A 80 -26.33 -4.70 8.89
CA PRO A 80 -26.55 -3.30 8.50
C PRO A 80 -26.71 -2.33 9.67
N PHE A 81 -27.26 -2.78 10.80
CA PHE A 81 -27.43 -1.96 12.02
C PHE A 81 -26.09 -1.41 12.54
N LEU A 82 -24.99 -2.13 12.37
CA LEU A 82 -23.66 -1.72 12.82
C LEU A 82 -23.08 -0.54 12.01
N ARG A 83 -23.75 -0.12 10.92
CA ARG A 83 -23.35 1.02 10.09
C ARG A 83 -23.85 2.36 10.64
N HIS A 84 -24.76 2.35 11.61
CA HIS A 84 -25.19 3.58 12.27
C HIS A 84 -24.02 4.19 13.07
N SER A 85 -23.84 5.52 12.97
CA SER A 85 -22.61 6.17 13.45
C SER A 85 -22.27 5.88 14.90
N VAL A 86 -23.24 5.99 15.82
CA VAL A 86 -23.03 5.70 17.25
C VAL A 86 -22.61 4.25 17.46
N VAL A 87 -23.32 3.31 16.81
CA VAL A 87 -23.06 1.87 16.93
C VAL A 87 -21.69 1.52 16.35
N PHE A 88 -21.32 2.14 15.23
CA PHE A 88 -20.02 1.95 14.59
C PHE A 88 -18.87 2.43 15.48
N TYR A 89 -18.99 3.60 16.12
CA TYR A 89 -17.98 4.09 17.07
C TYR A 89 -17.87 3.18 18.29
N LEU A 90 -18.99 2.70 18.83
CA LEU A 90 -19.00 1.76 19.96
C LEU A 90 -18.31 0.44 19.57
N LEU A 91 -18.68 -0.15 18.44
CA LEU A 91 -18.06 -1.36 17.90
C LEU A 91 -16.55 -1.17 17.73
N THR A 92 -16.15 -0.08 17.07
CA THR A 92 -14.74 0.24 16.83
C THR A 92 -13.98 0.39 18.15
N THR A 93 -14.56 1.07 19.14
CA THR A 93 -13.94 1.27 20.46
C THR A 93 -13.77 -0.04 21.21
N VAL A 94 -14.79 -0.90 21.21
CA VAL A 94 -14.74 -2.22 21.88
C VAL A 94 -13.67 -3.10 21.25
N ILE A 95 -13.65 -3.22 19.92
CA ILE A 95 -12.68 -4.06 19.22
C ILE A 95 -11.26 -3.46 19.31
N ALA A 96 -11.10 -2.14 19.22
CA ALA A 96 -9.81 -1.48 19.41
C ALA A 96 -9.26 -1.70 20.83
N THR A 97 -10.11 -1.62 21.85
CA THR A 97 -9.71 -1.90 23.23
C THR A 97 -9.34 -3.38 23.41
N GLY A 98 -10.14 -4.29 22.86
CA GLY A 98 -9.86 -5.72 22.90
C GLY A 98 -8.53 -6.09 22.23
N THR A 99 -8.25 -5.51 21.07
CA THR A 99 -6.98 -5.72 20.34
C THR A 99 -5.79 -5.10 21.07
N ALA A 100 -5.95 -3.90 21.64
CA ALA A 100 -4.92 -3.25 22.46
C ALA A 100 -4.56 -4.06 23.72
N MET A 101 -5.56 -4.70 24.34
CA MET A 101 -5.39 -5.53 25.54
C MET A 101 -5.03 -6.98 25.25
N PHE A 102 -5.09 -7.42 23.99
CA PHE A 102 -4.79 -8.80 23.61
C PHE A 102 -3.35 -9.15 24.04
N PRO A 103 -3.14 -10.26 24.78
CA PRO A 103 -1.83 -10.61 25.33
C PRO A 103 -0.92 -11.19 24.25
N ILE A 104 0.25 -10.58 24.08
CA ILE A 104 1.36 -11.07 23.26
C ILE A 104 2.50 -11.42 24.20
N PHE A 105 2.75 -12.72 24.37
CA PHE A 105 3.73 -13.27 25.33
C PHE A 105 3.57 -12.71 26.75
N GLY A 106 2.32 -12.63 27.23
CA GLY A 106 2.00 -12.20 28.59
C GLY A 106 1.97 -10.69 28.81
N GLN A 107 2.21 -9.87 27.77
CA GLN A 107 2.06 -8.41 27.85
C GLN A 107 0.94 -7.93 26.91
N PRO A 108 0.13 -6.94 27.32
CA PRO A 108 -0.84 -6.31 26.42
C PRO A 108 -0.17 -5.78 25.14
N THR A 109 -0.82 -5.97 23.99
CA THR A 109 -0.32 -5.51 22.68
C THR A 109 0.09 -4.05 22.71
N VAL A 110 -0.70 -3.18 23.35
CA VAL A 110 -0.38 -1.76 23.48
C VAL A 110 0.94 -1.51 24.21
N GLN A 111 1.23 -2.26 25.28
CA GLN A 111 2.48 -2.13 26.02
C GLN A 111 3.68 -2.61 25.19
N VAL A 112 3.51 -3.69 24.43
CA VAL A 112 4.53 -4.19 23.50
C VAL A 112 4.88 -3.12 22.47
N LEU A 113 3.87 -2.45 21.89
CA LEU A 113 4.08 -1.38 20.91
C LEU A 113 4.73 -0.14 21.51
N PHE A 114 4.32 0.30 22.70
CA PHE A 114 4.97 1.43 23.38
C PHE A 114 6.44 1.17 23.68
N LYS A 115 6.77 -0.02 24.23
CA LYS A 115 8.16 -0.43 24.46
C LYS A 115 8.94 -0.53 23.16
N PHE A 116 8.30 -1.02 22.10
CA PHE A 116 8.93 -1.07 20.79
C PHE A 116 9.25 0.35 20.29
N ILE A 117 8.31 1.28 20.31
CA ILE A 117 8.54 2.65 19.80
C ILE A 117 9.69 3.34 20.56
N LEU A 118 9.72 3.22 21.90
CA LEU A 118 10.63 3.98 22.76
C LEU A 118 12.01 3.33 22.98
N SER A 119 12.24 2.11 22.49
CA SER A 119 13.46 1.35 22.82
C SER A 119 14.70 1.75 22.02
N ASP A 120 14.56 2.52 20.95
CA ASP A 120 15.62 2.73 19.96
C ASP A 120 15.61 4.19 19.45
N THR A 121 16.75 4.86 19.56
CA THR A 121 16.89 6.27 19.17
C THR A 121 16.81 6.47 17.65
N ASP A 122 17.35 5.55 16.86
CA ASP A 122 17.26 5.59 15.39
C ASP A 122 15.82 5.40 14.94
N ARG A 123 15.08 4.56 15.66
CA ARG A 123 13.64 4.37 15.45
C ARG A 123 12.87 5.65 15.70
N MET A 124 13.17 6.35 16.79
CA MET A 124 12.55 7.63 17.10
C MET A 124 12.85 8.69 16.04
N LEU A 125 14.06 8.70 15.46
CA LEU A 125 14.41 9.59 14.36
C LEU A 125 13.60 9.29 13.09
N VAL A 126 13.47 8.01 12.72
CA VAL A 126 12.64 7.59 11.58
C VAL A 126 11.16 7.94 11.81
N ILE A 127 10.66 7.78 13.04
CA ILE A 127 9.29 8.21 13.41
C ILE A 127 9.14 9.73 13.25
N ALA A 128 10.13 10.52 13.69
CA ALA A 128 10.09 11.97 13.53
C ALA A 128 10.08 12.39 12.04
N LEU A 129 10.85 11.70 11.20
CA LEU A 129 10.79 11.86 9.75
C LEU A 129 9.37 11.55 9.21
N TYR A 130 8.77 10.43 9.62
CA TYR A 130 7.42 10.06 9.17
C TYR A 130 6.37 11.08 9.62
N MET A 131 6.46 11.59 10.85
CA MET A 131 5.57 12.65 11.33
C MET A 131 5.73 13.94 10.53
N THR A 132 6.96 14.29 10.15
CA THR A 132 7.24 15.46 9.30
C THR A 132 6.63 15.28 7.91
N LEU A 133 6.82 14.11 7.28
CA LEU A 133 6.23 13.80 5.97
C LEU A 133 4.70 13.78 6.02
N LEU A 134 4.11 13.31 7.12
CA LEU A 134 2.66 13.34 7.33
C LEU A 134 2.15 14.78 7.37
N ILE A 135 2.80 15.67 8.12
CA ILE A 135 2.44 17.10 8.19
C ILE A 135 2.53 17.75 6.82
N VAL A 136 3.64 17.53 6.09
CA VAL A 136 3.81 18.05 4.71
C VAL A 136 2.70 17.56 3.79
N THR A 137 2.36 16.27 3.88
CA THR A 137 1.29 15.67 3.08
C THR A 137 -0.08 16.25 3.44
N SER A 138 -0.38 16.43 4.72
CA SER A 138 -1.63 17.06 5.18
C SER A 138 -1.75 18.49 4.69
N VAL A 139 -0.68 19.29 4.76
CA VAL A 139 -0.66 20.67 4.24
C VAL A 139 -0.90 20.68 2.72
N PHE A 140 -0.24 19.78 1.98
CA PHE A 140 -0.46 19.63 0.54
C PHE A 140 -1.90 19.24 0.19
N VAL A 141 -2.50 18.29 0.91
CA VAL A 141 -3.89 17.87 0.71
C VAL A 141 -4.85 19.02 0.99
N VAL A 142 -4.68 19.73 2.10
CA VAL A 142 -5.51 20.90 2.45
C VAL A 142 -5.36 22.00 1.39
N TRP A 143 -4.14 22.27 0.94
CA TRP A 143 -3.88 23.22 -0.14
C TRP A 143 -4.61 22.82 -1.42
N GLN A 144 -4.57 21.55 -1.82
CA GLN A 144 -5.27 21.06 -3.00
C GLN A 144 -6.79 21.17 -2.86
N ILE A 145 -7.34 20.81 -1.69
CA ILE A 145 -8.77 20.96 -1.39
C ILE A 145 -9.21 22.41 -1.53
N ASN A 146 -8.44 23.35 -0.98
CA ASN A 146 -8.74 24.79 -1.03
C ASN A 146 -8.73 25.35 -2.46
N ARG A 147 -8.01 24.72 -3.39
CA ARG A 147 -8.05 25.11 -4.81
C ARG A 147 -9.33 24.71 -5.52
N GLN A 148 -10.13 23.80 -4.95
CA GLN A 148 -11.38 23.29 -5.54
C GLN A 148 -11.22 22.71 -6.97
N ILE A 149 -10.01 22.27 -7.30
CA ILE A 149 -9.68 21.69 -8.62
C ILE A 149 -9.27 20.24 -8.39
N SER A 150 -9.70 19.35 -9.28
CA SER A 150 -9.26 17.94 -9.25
C SER A 150 -7.76 17.83 -9.55
N ALA A 151 -7.08 16.96 -8.81
CA ALA A 151 -5.66 16.71 -9.01
C ALA A 151 -5.43 16.06 -10.38
N ASN A 152 -4.52 16.64 -11.16
CA ASN A 152 -4.06 16.02 -12.40
C ASN A 152 -3.12 14.84 -12.11
N THR A 153 -2.74 14.10 -13.16
CA THR A 153 -1.89 12.91 -13.04
C THR A 153 -0.57 13.19 -12.32
N THR A 154 0.08 14.32 -12.63
CA THR A 154 1.34 14.75 -12.00
C THR A 154 1.17 15.06 -10.52
N THR A 155 0.12 15.81 -10.15
CA THR A 155 -0.20 16.16 -8.76
C THR A 155 -0.42 14.90 -7.91
N ARG A 156 -1.07 13.87 -8.48
CA ARG A 156 -1.27 12.58 -7.80
C ARG A 156 0.04 11.80 -7.57
N LYS A 157 1.10 12.05 -8.35
CA LYS A 157 2.42 11.42 -8.13
C LYS A 157 3.16 11.94 -6.91
N MET A 158 2.72 13.04 -6.29
CA MET A 158 3.28 13.50 -5.01
C MET A 158 3.19 12.41 -3.94
N PHE A 159 2.10 11.64 -3.89
CA PHE A 159 1.99 10.52 -2.95
C PHE A 159 3.00 9.40 -3.25
N HIS A 160 3.35 9.17 -4.52
CA HIS A 160 4.34 8.16 -4.89
C HIS A 160 5.74 8.59 -4.43
N ILE A 161 6.06 9.88 -4.56
CA ILE A 161 7.31 10.46 -4.05
C ILE A 161 7.36 10.36 -2.51
N ILE A 162 6.27 10.67 -1.81
CA ILE A 162 6.20 10.50 -0.34
C ILE A 162 6.44 9.04 0.04
N MET A 163 5.87 8.08 -0.71
CA MET A 163 6.11 6.65 -0.46
C MET A 163 7.59 6.27 -0.65
N VAL A 164 8.29 6.82 -1.65
CA VAL A 164 9.74 6.64 -1.80
C VAL A 164 10.49 7.17 -0.57
N LEU A 165 10.14 8.36 -0.10
CA LEU A 165 10.75 8.99 1.08
C LEU A 165 10.47 8.25 2.40
N VAL A 166 9.36 7.52 2.49
CA VAL A 166 9.05 6.66 3.64
C VAL A 166 9.80 5.32 3.55
N TYR A 167 9.73 4.66 2.39
CA TYR A 167 10.19 3.29 2.25
C TYR A 167 11.70 3.14 2.14
N LEU A 168 12.40 4.05 1.46
CA LEU A 168 13.86 3.99 1.36
C LEU A 168 14.52 3.99 2.75
N PRO A 169 14.28 5.00 3.61
CA PRO A 169 14.85 4.99 4.94
C PRO A 169 14.30 3.85 5.81
N GLY A 170 12.99 3.57 5.72
CA GLY A 170 12.38 2.50 6.48
C GLY A 170 13.02 1.13 6.22
N LEU A 171 13.28 0.77 4.96
CA LEU A 171 13.82 -0.55 4.61
C LEU A 171 15.26 -0.75 5.08
N TRP A 172 16.12 0.27 4.96
CA TRP A 172 17.54 0.09 5.27
C TRP A 172 17.91 0.32 6.73
N SER A 173 17.09 1.02 7.53
CA SER A 173 17.44 1.40 8.90
C SER A 173 16.47 0.83 9.93
N GLN A 174 15.18 0.74 9.60
CA GLN A 174 14.13 0.36 10.55
C GLN A 174 13.05 -0.50 9.87
N CYS A 175 13.47 -1.59 9.19
CA CYS A 175 12.58 -2.45 8.40
C CYS A 175 11.40 -2.96 9.23
N THR A 176 11.67 -3.37 10.46
CA THR A 176 10.66 -3.83 11.42
C THR A 176 9.59 -2.76 11.70
N LEU A 177 9.99 -1.50 11.90
CA LEU A 177 9.07 -0.39 12.08
C LEU A 177 8.22 -0.19 10.82
N LEU A 178 8.85 -0.22 9.63
CA LEU A 178 8.16 -0.05 8.35
C LEU A 178 7.15 -1.19 8.11
N PHE A 179 7.49 -2.43 8.43
CA PHE A 179 6.58 -3.58 8.33
C PHE A 179 5.34 -3.37 9.20
N LEU A 180 5.54 -3.03 10.48
CA LEU A 180 4.45 -2.74 11.40
C LEU A 180 3.62 -1.55 10.90
N ALA A 181 4.26 -0.42 10.59
CA ALA A 181 3.60 0.82 10.19
C ALA A 181 2.80 0.66 8.88
N SER A 182 3.31 -0.08 7.90
CA SER A 182 2.60 -0.36 6.66
C SER A 182 1.34 -1.19 6.88
N GLY A 183 1.38 -2.20 7.76
CA GLY A 183 0.20 -2.97 8.16
C GLY A 183 -0.84 -2.10 8.89
N LEU A 184 -0.40 -1.27 9.84
CA LEU A 184 -1.29 -0.34 10.54
C LEU A 184 -1.92 0.69 9.59
N MET A 185 -1.13 1.24 8.67
CA MET A 185 -1.62 2.21 7.68
C MET A 185 -2.64 1.57 6.73
N LEU A 186 -2.45 0.31 6.34
CA LEU A 186 -3.44 -0.43 5.57
C LEU A 186 -4.76 -0.53 6.35
N GLY A 187 -4.68 -0.93 7.61
CA GLY A 187 -5.84 -0.99 8.50
C GLY A 187 -6.55 0.36 8.61
N LEU A 188 -5.80 1.45 8.77
CA LEU A 188 -6.34 2.80 8.83
C LEU A 188 -7.03 3.19 7.51
N LEU A 189 -6.41 2.96 6.36
CA LEU A 189 -7.01 3.27 5.05
C LEU A 189 -8.33 2.49 4.85
N LEU A 190 -8.37 1.22 5.22
CA LEU A 190 -9.59 0.41 5.15
C LEU A 190 -10.69 0.94 6.08
N MET A 191 -10.33 1.36 7.30
CA MET A 191 -11.28 1.94 8.26
C MET A 191 -11.81 3.31 7.83
N LEU A 192 -10.94 4.18 7.30
CA LEU A 192 -11.34 5.49 6.76
C LEU A 192 -12.26 5.32 5.56
N GLU A 193 -11.97 4.35 4.70
CA GLU A 193 -12.78 4.07 3.53
C GLU A 193 -14.13 3.45 3.92
N ALA A 194 -14.16 2.52 4.89
CA ALA A 194 -15.39 2.01 5.46
C ALA A 194 -16.23 3.15 6.07
N ALA A 195 -15.60 4.05 6.83
CA ALA A 195 -16.23 5.24 7.40
C ALA A 195 -16.84 6.15 6.31
N ARG A 196 -16.15 6.33 5.18
CA ARG A 196 -16.67 7.09 4.04
C ARG A 196 -17.88 6.40 3.40
N ILE A 197 -17.81 5.09 3.16
CA ILE A 197 -18.89 4.30 2.55
C ILE A 197 -20.16 4.32 3.40
N ILE A 198 -20.03 4.19 4.73
CA ILE A 198 -21.19 4.26 5.65
C ILE A 198 -21.63 5.69 5.97
N GLN A 199 -20.99 6.70 5.37
CA GLN A 199 -21.26 8.12 5.60
C GLN A 199 -21.17 8.51 7.09
N LEU A 200 -20.11 8.05 7.75
CA LEU A 200 -19.90 8.21 9.19
C LEU A 200 -19.78 9.70 9.58
N LYS A 201 -20.74 10.22 10.35
CA LYS A 201 -20.68 11.59 10.88
C LYS A 201 -19.76 11.68 12.11
N PRO A 202 -19.02 12.77 12.31
CA PRO A 202 -18.88 13.95 11.45
C PRO A 202 -17.78 13.84 10.39
N LEU A 203 -17.14 12.67 10.23
CA LEU A 203 -15.95 12.50 9.38
C LEU A 203 -16.24 12.53 7.88
N TYR A 204 -17.43 12.10 7.48
CA TYR A 204 -17.81 11.91 6.08
C TYR A 204 -17.56 13.13 5.16
N PRO A 205 -17.98 14.36 5.49
CA PRO A 205 -17.80 15.50 4.59
C PRO A 205 -16.32 15.76 4.25
N SER A 206 -15.43 15.70 5.25
CA SER A 206 -14.01 15.92 5.05
C SER A 206 -13.36 14.77 4.27
N LEU A 207 -13.73 13.52 4.58
CA LEU A 207 -13.20 12.34 3.89
C LEU A 207 -13.64 12.30 2.42
N ASP A 208 -14.92 12.52 2.16
CA ASP A 208 -15.47 12.49 0.81
C ASP A 208 -14.91 13.63 -0.06
N MET A 209 -14.77 14.83 0.50
CA MET A 209 -14.12 15.95 -0.19
C MET A 209 -12.64 15.66 -0.50
N ALA A 210 -11.89 15.13 0.46
CA ALA A 210 -10.49 14.78 0.26
C ALA A 210 -10.34 13.73 -0.86
N VAL A 211 -11.13 12.65 -0.82
CA VAL A 211 -11.09 11.60 -1.85
C VAL A 211 -11.47 12.13 -3.23
N ARG A 212 -12.55 12.93 -3.33
CA ARG A 212 -12.99 13.51 -4.61
C ARG A 212 -11.95 14.39 -5.27
N CYS A 213 -11.12 15.09 -4.49
CA CYS A 213 -10.04 15.92 -5.03
C CYS A 213 -8.94 15.12 -5.73
N PHE A 214 -8.79 13.83 -5.40
CA PHE A 214 -7.69 12.99 -5.90
C PHE A 214 -8.16 11.74 -6.67
N ILE A 215 -9.47 11.54 -6.83
CA ILE A 215 -10.04 10.40 -7.56
C ILE A 215 -9.59 10.42 -9.02
N ASP A 216 -9.29 9.24 -9.56
CA ASP A 216 -8.89 9.06 -10.96
C ASP A 216 -9.84 8.11 -11.70
N GLU A 217 -9.67 7.98 -13.02
CA GLU A 217 -10.38 7.02 -13.87
C GLU A 217 -10.26 5.57 -13.36
N LYS A 218 -9.20 5.28 -12.58
CA LYS A 218 -8.91 3.99 -11.96
C LYS A 218 -9.81 3.67 -10.76
N ASP A 219 -10.38 4.68 -10.11
CA ASP A 219 -11.26 4.55 -8.94
C ASP A 219 -12.74 4.50 -9.35
N ALA A 220 -13.05 3.80 -10.46
CA ALA A 220 -14.38 3.73 -11.05
C ALA A 220 -15.45 3.05 -10.15
N GLY A 221 -15.06 2.52 -9.00
CA GLY A 221 -15.91 1.84 -8.04
C GLY A 221 -16.41 2.73 -6.90
N PRO A 222 -17.26 2.18 -6.01
CA PRO A 222 -17.70 2.87 -4.81
C PRO A 222 -16.55 3.04 -3.80
N VAL A 223 -15.47 2.27 -3.98
CA VAL A 223 -14.29 2.24 -3.12
C VAL A 223 -13.14 3.03 -3.74
N ALA A 224 -12.51 3.92 -2.97
CA ALA A 224 -11.28 4.60 -3.35
C ALA A 224 -10.08 3.66 -3.17
N LEU A 225 -9.70 2.98 -4.24
CA LEU A 225 -8.71 1.89 -4.22
C LEU A 225 -7.29 2.40 -4.44
N THR A 226 -7.10 3.52 -5.14
CA THR A 226 -5.76 4.04 -5.48
C THR A 226 -4.83 4.20 -4.27
N PRO A 227 -5.24 4.81 -3.12
CA PRO A 227 -4.37 4.94 -1.96
C PRO A 227 -4.00 3.58 -1.35
N ILE A 228 -4.95 2.65 -1.34
CA ILE A 228 -4.75 1.28 -0.82
C ILE A 228 -3.77 0.54 -1.74
N TYR A 229 -3.96 0.61 -3.07
CA TYR A 229 -3.12 -0.04 -4.05
C TYR A 229 -1.70 0.52 -4.06
N LEU A 230 -1.53 1.82 -3.86
CA LEU A 230 -0.21 2.43 -3.74
C LEU A 230 0.54 1.90 -2.51
N LEU A 231 -0.13 1.86 -1.35
CA LEU A 231 0.46 1.32 -0.13
C LEU A 231 0.82 -0.15 -0.33
N VAL A 232 -0.15 -0.98 -0.73
CA VAL A 232 0.05 -2.41 -0.91
C VAL A 232 1.13 -2.66 -1.96
N GLY A 233 1.16 -1.93 -3.07
CA GLY A 233 2.20 -2.04 -4.08
C GLY A 233 3.61 -1.86 -3.54
N CYS A 234 3.80 -0.87 -2.68
CA CYS A 234 5.08 -0.62 -2.03
C CYS A 234 5.40 -1.65 -0.93
N SER A 235 4.40 -2.11 -0.16
CA SER A 235 4.60 -3.05 0.95
C SER A 235 4.69 -4.52 0.54
N LEU A 236 4.07 -4.89 -0.58
CA LEU A 236 3.87 -6.29 -0.95
C LEU A 236 5.17 -7.10 -1.05
N PRO A 237 6.26 -6.60 -1.67
CA PRO A 237 7.53 -7.32 -1.68
C PRO A 237 8.02 -7.68 -0.27
N MET A 238 7.86 -6.75 0.67
CA MET A 238 8.24 -6.95 2.08
C MET A 238 7.29 -7.92 2.81
N TRP A 239 6.00 -7.88 2.51
CA TRP A 239 5.02 -8.80 3.11
C TRP A 239 5.06 -10.21 2.52
N LEU A 240 5.58 -10.40 1.31
CA LEU A 240 5.76 -11.73 0.70
C LEU A 240 7.11 -12.35 1.05
N HIS A 241 8.13 -11.52 1.29
CA HIS A 241 9.43 -12.03 1.67
C HIS A 241 9.34 -12.72 3.05
N PRO A 242 9.86 -13.94 3.22
CA PRO A 242 9.66 -14.68 4.47
C PRO A 242 10.42 -14.11 5.67
N MET A 243 11.58 -13.50 5.42
CA MET A 243 12.43 -12.87 6.43
C MET A 243 12.82 -11.47 5.93
N PRO A 244 11.88 -10.51 5.87
CA PRO A 244 12.13 -9.22 5.21
C PRO A 244 13.13 -8.35 5.96
N CYS A 245 13.26 -8.53 7.28
CA CYS A 245 14.06 -7.68 8.15
C CYS A 245 15.24 -8.41 8.82
N ASP A 246 15.47 -9.68 8.50
CA ASP A 246 16.70 -10.39 8.89
C ASP A 246 17.72 -10.20 7.78
N LEU A 247 18.47 -9.10 7.87
CA LEU A 247 19.45 -8.68 6.87
C LEU A 247 20.86 -9.16 7.20
N THR A 248 21.02 -10.04 8.19
CA THR A 248 22.32 -10.62 8.53
C THR A 248 22.83 -11.47 7.35
N ASP A 249 24.07 -11.20 6.93
CA ASP A 249 24.87 -11.90 5.91
C ASP A 249 24.52 -11.78 4.41
N SER A 250 23.41 -11.15 4.01
CA SER A 250 23.06 -11.00 2.56
C SER A 250 22.46 -9.64 2.15
N ALA A 251 22.79 -8.61 2.93
CA ALA A 251 22.24 -7.25 2.91
C ALA A 251 22.05 -6.60 1.52
N GLY A 252 22.90 -6.90 0.53
CA GLY A 252 22.83 -6.25 -0.77
C GLY A 252 21.84 -6.84 -1.78
N LEU A 253 21.45 -8.11 -1.67
CA LEU A 253 20.57 -8.77 -2.66
C LEU A 253 19.09 -8.74 -2.24
N ASN A 254 18.80 -8.92 -0.96
CA ASN A 254 17.43 -8.93 -0.46
C ASN A 254 16.81 -7.54 -0.49
N LEU A 255 17.60 -6.48 -0.26
CA LEU A 255 17.10 -5.11 -0.26
C LEU A 255 16.51 -4.72 -1.63
N LEU A 256 17.14 -5.12 -2.74
CA LEU A 256 16.64 -4.78 -4.08
C LEU A 256 15.28 -5.44 -4.36
N LYS A 257 15.09 -6.68 -3.91
CA LYS A 257 13.80 -7.39 -3.99
C LYS A 257 12.74 -6.67 -3.15
N LEU A 258 13.07 -6.31 -1.91
CA LEU A 258 12.16 -5.57 -1.01
C LEU A 258 11.79 -4.19 -1.57
N LEU A 259 12.70 -3.57 -2.34
CA LEU A 259 12.48 -2.29 -3.04
C LEU A 259 11.68 -2.40 -4.33
N ALA A 260 11.24 -3.59 -4.76
CA ALA A 260 10.56 -3.77 -6.04
C ALA A 260 9.35 -2.83 -6.23
N GLY A 261 8.57 -2.59 -5.17
CA GLY A 261 7.44 -1.66 -5.21
C GLY A 261 7.86 -0.19 -5.29
N VAL A 262 8.91 0.19 -4.57
CA VAL A 262 9.49 1.55 -4.60
C VAL A 262 10.09 1.85 -5.97
N LEU A 263 10.84 0.90 -6.54
CA LEU A 263 11.43 1.02 -7.86
C LEU A 263 10.36 1.14 -8.94
N SER A 264 9.42 0.21 -8.97
CA SER A 264 8.41 0.16 -10.03
C SER A 264 7.40 1.30 -9.96
N VAL A 265 6.73 1.48 -8.82
CA VAL A 265 5.62 2.42 -8.67
C VAL A 265 6.13 3.77 -8.18
N GLY A 266 6.99 3.78 -7.17
CA GLY A 266 7.55 5.01 -6.60
C GLY A 266 8.36 5.80 -7.62
N ILE A 267 9.32 5.16 -8.29
CA ILE A 267 10.19 5.78 -9.29
C ILE A 267 9.67 5.60 -10.71
N GLY A 268 9.47 4.36 -11.16
CA GLY A 268 9.18 4.03 -12.55
C GLY A 268 7.91 4.69 -13.08
N ASP A 269 6.77 4.41 -12.44
CA ASP A 269 5.47 4.96 -12.81
C ASP A 269 5.40 6.50 -12.63
N THR A 270 6.05 7.04 -11.60
CA THR A 270 6.23 8.50 -11.46
C THR A 270 6.96 9.10 -12.66
N MET A 271 8.14 8.57 -13.00
CA MET A 271 8.94 9.07 -14.13
C MET A 271 8.22 8.88 -15.47
N ALA A 272 7.55 7.74 -15.69
CA ALA A 272 6.76 7.51 -16.89
C ALA A 272 5.61 8.52 -17.04
N SER A 273 4.89 8.78 -15.96
CA SER A 273 3.75 9.68 -15.98
C SER A 273 4.16 11.14 -16.12
N VAL A 274 5.16 11.60 -15.35
CA VAL A 274 5.61 13.00 -15.37
C VAL A 274 6.33 13.33 -16.68
N CYS A 275 7.33 12.55 -17.08
CA CYS A 275 8.03 12.79 -18.34
C CYS A 275 7.12 12.54 -19.54
N GLY A 276 6.25 11.53 -19.48
CA GLY A 276 5.28 11.28 -20.54
C GLY A 276 4.25 12.39 -20.73
N TYR A 277 3.92 13.12 -19.65
CA TYR A 277 3.09 14.32 -19.73
C TYR A 277 3.85 15.53 -20.28
N LEU A 278 5.11 15.74 -19.86
CA LEU A 278 5.88 16.92 -20.22
C LEU A 278 6.49 16.88 -21.62
N ILE A 279 7.02 15.72 -22.03
CA ILE A 279 7.83 15.57 -23.26
C ILE A 279 7.36 14.43 -24.17
N GLY A 280 6.31 13.69 -23.78
CA GLY A 280 5.84 12.50 -24.51
C GLY A 280 5.18 12.84 -25.84
N LYS A 281 5.86 12.56 -26.95
CA LYS A 281 5.37 12.81 -28.31
C LYS A 281 4.95 11.50 -28.99
N HIS A 282 5.74 10.45 -28.83
CA HIS A 282 5.51 9.18 -29.51
C HIS A 282 4.69 8.24 -28.63
N LYS A 283 3.49 7.87 -29.06
CA LYS A 283 2.59 7.01 -28.29
C LYS A 283 2.79 5.54 -28.65
N TRP A 284 2.68 4.67 -27.64
CA TRP A 284 2.61 3.24 -27.88
C TRP A 284 1.32 2.88 -28.62
N PRO A 285 1.36 1.95 -29.59
CA PRO A 285 0.15 1.54 -30.31
C PRO A 285 -0.91 1.01 -29.36
N GLY A 286 -2.11 1.60 -29.42
CA GLY A 286 -3.26 1.21 -28.60
C GLY A 286 -3.24 1.72 -27.16
N THR A 287 -2.31 2.60 -26.76
CA THR A 287 -2.29 3.20 -25.41
C THR A 287 -2.05 4.71 -25.45
N SER A 288 -2.40 5.40 -24.37
CA SER A 288 -2.11 6.84 -24.19
C SER A 288 -0.69 7.11 -23.68
N LYS A 289 0.06 6.04 -23.38
CA LYS A 289 1.41 6.07 -22.81
C LYS A 289 2.42 6.41 -23.90
N SER A 290 3.49 7.12 -23.52
CA SER A 290 4.53 7.56 -24.46
C SER A 290 5.80 6.73 -24.34
N VAL A 291 6.52 6.60 -25.45
CA VAL A 291 7.84 5.96 -25.50
C VAL A 291 8.83 6.73 -24.63
N GLU A 292 8.77 8.07 -24.65
CA GLU A 292 9.62 8.93 -23.82
C GLU A 292 9.36 8.71 -22.32
N GLY A 293 8.10 8.52 -21.92
CA GLY A 293 7.74 8.13 -20.55
C GLY A 293 8.30 6.77 -20.18
N THR A 294 8.16 5.76 -21.05
CA THR A 294 8.74 4.43 -20.81
C THR A 294 10.27 4.50 -20.65
N LEU A 295 10.96 5.27 -21.49
CA LEU A 295 12.41 5.48 -21.37
C LEU A 295 12.77 6.18 -20.05
N ALA A 296 12.02 7.21 -19.67
CA ALA A 296 12.22 7.91 -18.39
C ALA A 296 12.04 6.99 -17.18
N SER A 297 11.09 6.05 -17.22
CA SER A 297 10.94 5.01 -16.20
C SER A 297 12.18 4.12 -16.11
N VAL A 298 12.69 3.63 -17.24
CA VAL A 298 13.90 2.79 -17.28
C VAL A 298 15.09 3.55 -16.70
N VAL A 299 15.31 4.79 -17.14
CA VAL A 299 16.43 5.64 -16.68
C VAL A 299 16.30 5.96 -15.19
N GLY A 300 15.10 6.32 -14.72
CA GLY A 300 14.86 6.63 -13.32
C GLY A 300 15.11 5.45 -12.39
N GLN A 301 14.57 4.28 -12.74
CA GLN A 301 14.77 3.05 -11.97
C GLN A 301 16.25 2.62 -11.95
N ALA A 302 16.91 2.62 -13.12
CA ALA A 302 18.33 2.29 -13.22
C ALA A 302 19.20 3.29 -12.45
N GLY A 303 18.84 4.57 -12.48
CA GLY A 303 19.49 5.63 -11.71
C GLY A 303 19.42 5.41 -10.21
N LEU A 304 18.25 5.00 -9.67
CA LEU A 304 18.13 4.66 -8.26
C LEU A 304 18.95 3.41 -7.90
N VAL A 305 18.90 2.36 -8.71
CA VAL A 305 19.72 1.15 -8.48
C VAL A 305 21.21 1.49 -8.49
N PHE A 306 21.65 2.30 -9.45
CA PHE A 306 23.03 2.77 -9.51
C PHE A 306 23.40 3.60 -8.27
N LEU A 307 22.54 4.51 -7.83
CA LEU A 307 22.76 5.31 -6.62
C LEU A 307 22.92 4.42 -5.39
N LEU A 308 22.03 3.44 -5.21
CA LEU A 308 22.08 2.49 -4.09
C LEU A 308 23.37 1.65 -4.11
N TYR A 309 23.82 1.26 -5.31
CA TYR A 309 25.09 0.55 -5.48
C TYR A 309 26.28 1.44 -5.10
N ARG A 310 26.29 2.71 -5.53
CA ARG A 310 27.37 3.67 -5.22
C ARG A 310 27.44 4.01 -3.73
N LEU A 311 26.29 4.09 -3.07
CA LEU A 311 26.19 4.31 -1.64
C LEU A 311 26.42 3.03 -0.81
N SER A 312 26.75 1.91 -1.46
CA SER A 312 27.00 0.61 -0.81
C SER A 312 25.80 0.03 -0.03
N PHE A 313 24.57 0.47 -0.36
CA PHE A 313 23.35 -0.15 0.17
C PHE A 313 23.02 -1.48 -0.52
N ILE A 314 23.46 -1.66 -1.76
CA ILE A 314 23.30 -2.92 -2.50
C ILE A 314 24.63 -3.40 -3.11
N HIS A 315 24.73 -4.72 -3.29
CA HIS A 315 25.89 -5.35 -3.92
C HIS A 315 25.47 -6.05 -5.22
N LEU A 316 25.98 -5.55 -6.34
CA LEU A 316 25.71 -6.06 -7.67
C LEU A 316 26.93 -6.83 -8.18
N ASN A 317 26.72 -8.10 -8.52
CA ASN A 317 27.58 -8.85 -9.43
C ASN A 317 26.98 -8.79 -10.85
N THR A 318 27.68 -9.33 -11.85
CA THR A 318 27.21 -9.31 -13.25
C THR A 318 25.81 -9.89 -13.42
N LEU A 319 25.52 -11.02 -12.77
CA LEU A 319 24.21 -11.67 -12.83
C LEU A 319 23.11 -10.78 -12.23
N ARG A 320 23.32 -10.24 -11.03
CA ARG A 320 22.37 -9.37 -10.32
C ARG A 320 22.13 -8.05 -11.05
N ALA A 321 23.17 -7.49 -11.66
CA ALA A 321 23.02 -6.30 -12.48
C ALA A 321 22.18 -6.60 -13.74
N ALA A 322 22.43 -7.75 -14.39
CA ALA A 322 21.66 -8.19 -15.55
C ALA A 322 20.19 -8.47 -15.19
N THR A 323 19.91 -9.15 -14.06
CA THR A 323 18.54 -9.41 -13.62
C THR A 323 17.82 -8.13 -13.18
N ALA A 324 18.51 -7.19 -12.54
CA ALA A 324 17.96 -5.86 -12.24
C ALA A 324 17.59 -5.10 -13.52
N GLY A 325 18.47 -5.11 -14.52
CA GLY A 325 18.20 -4.53 -15.83
C GLY A 325 17.00 -5.16 -16.52
N ALA A 326 16.91 -6.50 -16.52
CA ALA A 326 15.78 -7.24 -17.07
C ALA A 326 14.47 -6.92 -16.36
N ALA A 327 14.49 -6.83 -15.01
CA ALA A 327 13.33 -6.48 -14.21
C ALA A 327 12.84 -5.05 -14.54
N ILE A 328 13.75 -4.08 -14.66
CA ILE A 328 13.41 -2.69 -15.00
C ILE A 328 12.82 -2.58 -16.41
N ILE A 329 13.42 -3.25 -17.40
CA ILE A 329 12.93 -3.23 -18.79
C ILE A 329 11.55 -3.88 -18.87
N LEU A 330 11.39 -5.07 -18.27
CA LEU A 330 10.10 -5.77 -18.29
C LEU A 330 9.03 -4.95 -17.58
N ASN A 331 9.35 -4.37 -16.43
CA ASN A 331 8.46 -3.48 -15.69
C ASN A 331 7.97 -2.30 -16.57
N ALA A 332 8.88 -1.63 -17.27
CA ALA A 332 8.55 -0.50 -18.13
C ALA A 332 7.69 -0.92 -19.35
N ILE A 333 7.92 -2.12 -19.90
CA ILE A 333 7.09 -2.68 -20.99
C ILE A 333 5.69 -3.01 -20.48
N VAL A 334 5.57 -3.63 -19.31
CA VAL A 334 4.27 -3.93 -18.69
C VAL A 334 3.51 -2.63 -18.47
N GLU A 335 4.13 -1.61 -17.86
CA GLU A 335 3.53 -0.30 -17.66
C GLU A 335 3.06 0.37 -18.96
N ALA A 336 3.82 0.22 -20.05
CA ALA A 336 3.44 0.76 -21.35
C ALA A 336 2.20 0.08 -21.97
N LYS A 337 1.89 -1.16 -21.55
CA LYS A 337 0.84 -2.01 -22.13
C LYS A 337 -0.35 -2.23 -21.19
N THR A 338 -0.22 -1.97 -19.89
CA THR A 338 -1.28 -2.14 -18.91
C THR A 338 -1.95 -0.80 -18.57
N ASN A 339 -3.29 -0.79 -18.56
CA ASN A 339 -4.06 0.41 -18.24
C ASN A 339 -4.69 0.38 -16.82
N GLN A 340 -4.81 -0.79 -16.21
CA GLN A 340 -5.52 -0.99 -14.94
C GLN A 340 -4.63 -1.73 -13.93
N VAL A 341 -4.63 -1.27 -12.68
CA VAL A 341 -3.96 -1.91 -11.52
C VAL A 341 -2.42 -2.01 -11.63
N ASP A 342 -1.80 -1.03 -12.27
CA ASP A 342 -0.34 -0.86 -12.35
C ASP A 342 0.32 -0.86 -10.96
N ASN A 343 -0.30 -0.20 -9.98
CA ASN A 343 0.22 -0.14 -8.61
C ASN A 343 0.39 -1.50 -7.91
N LEU A 344 -0.21 -2.60 -8.42
CA LEU A 344 -0.04 -3.94 -7.84
C LEU A 344 0.68 -4.91 -8.77
N VAL A 345 0.43 -4.82 -10.08
CA VAL A 345 1.06 -5.70 -11.06
C VAL A 345 2.54 -5.37 -11.21
N LEU A 346 2.89 -4.08 -11.29
CA LEU A 346 4.27 -3.64 -11.52
C LEU A 346 5.23 -4.08 -10.40
N PRO A 347 4.91 -3.88 -9.10
CA PRO A 347 5.75 -4.39 -8.02
C PRO A 347 5.93 -5.91 -8.04
N LEU A 348 4.86 -6.65 -8.33
CA LEU A 348 4.88 -8.11 -8.31
C LEU A 348 5.76 -8.66 -9.43
N VAL A 349 5.63 -8.13 -10.65
CA VAL A 349 6.49 -8.49 -11.78
C VAL A 349 7.95 -8.21 -11.45
N THR A 350 8.26 -7.01 -10.95
CA THR A 350 9.63 -6.65 -10.58
C THR A 350 10.18 -7.57 -9.48
N TYR A 351 9.38 -7.89 -8.45
CA TYR A 351 9.78 -8.78 -7.37
C TYR A 351 10.10 -10.20 -7.86
N ILE A 352 9.25 -10.76 -8.73
CA ILE A 352 9.44 -12.12 -9.29
C ILE A 352 10.72 -12.18 -10.13
N VAL A 353 10.94 -11.22 -11.02
CA VAL A 353 12.14 -11.22 -11.89
C VAL A 353 13.41 -11.06 -11.08
N LEU A 354 13.44 -10.14 -10.11
CA LEU A 354 14.58 -10.00 -9.20
C LEU A 354 14.83 -11.29 -8.39
N GLY A 355 13.78 -12.08 -8.13
CA GLY A 355 13.84 -13.38 -7.49
C GLY A 355 14.61 -14.46 -8.24
N THR A 356 14.87 -14.29 -9.53
CA THR A 356 15.53 -15.30 -10.40
C THR A 356 17.06 -15.30 -10.33
N ALA A 357 17.65 -14.36 -9.60
CA ALA A 357 19.09 -14.11 -9.52
C ALA A 357 19.79 -14.70 -8.28
#